data_AF-A0A849WS87-F1
#
_entry.id   AF-A0A849WS87-F1
#
_cell.length_a   1.000
_cell.length_b   1.000
_cell.length_c   1.000
_cell.angle_alpha   90.00
_cell.angle_beta   90.00
_cell.angle_gamma   90.00
#
_symmetry.space_group_name_H-M   'P 1'
#
loop_
_entity.id
_entity.type
_entity.pdbx_description
1 polymer ?
#
loop_
_entity_poly.entity_id
_entity_poly.type
_entity_poly.pdbx_seq_one_letter_code
_entity_poly.pdbx_strand_id
1 'polypeptide(L)'
;MSFLLGSIFLTSCSPHRFSTEQASQHISEALGCDDFQSQVFDAIYEVIDQDRKPLKFQEIENKIDKNISKLLAEKNFNSRQVNLSYSLNLKMKELIKTLLQQMELHPELNWKAQIQSLIEYEMQDMSSENIIETHKKINKLTAEITQLSSDLNISCGRTTTTTPSLTPIPNEQPIEVNSQPANGLFHGMNRIFATAYQSCDVLNLPDLDSKTPAVQGITILSEMHSDNIGRKRVISSLPAVIKTHYYLKDSKFTDNHCLSIKNNPLIYDYGGEPAITQGALNLFLNAGSGTKVLGIDCSAYVMAGILAGGIKYKAKVPNKAIFVRQNSSKFINAQTSGFDCFENISVWPENSINVGDIVAVKGHTLTIDKVGKDPFGLSEVTTISDCSQLNFKKFDITIAQSSPSKNGIGINKYKVNDYLTESVKMRTAFLQMGYYSCIAKFKNQKITPINTEWGFIRHKKTQECLANTIPIVGQECVKSCW
;
A
#
# COMPACT_ATOMS: atom_id res chain seq x y z
N MET A 1 4.82 43.27 -49.20
CA MET A 1 4.05 42.32 -48.36
C MET A 1 4.92 41.08 -48.17
N SER A 2 5.71 41.05 -47.09
CA SER A 2 6.57 39.90 -46.75
C SER A 2 5.99 39.23 -45.51
N PHE A 3 5.50 38.01 -45.65
CA PHE A 3 5.04 37.18 -44.53
C PHE A 3 6.26 36.50 -43.91
N LEU A 4 6.68 36.98 -42.73
CA LEU A 4 7.56 36.24 -41.83
C LEU A 4 6.72 35.22 -41.06
N LEU A 5 6.84 33.94 -41.44
CA LEU A 5 6.36 32.81 -40.66
C LEU A 5 7.34 32.57 -39.50
N GLY A 6 7.01 33.12 -38.33
CA GLY A 6 7.69 32.80 -37.08
C GLY A 6 7.22 31.46 -36.55
N SER A 7 8.04 30.42 -36.69
CA SER A 7 7.85 29.13 -36.04
C SER A 7 8.08 29.27 -34.53
N ILE A 8 6.99 29.38 -33.77
CA ILE A 8 7.02 29.27 -32.31
C ILE A 8 7.28 27.80 -31.96
N PHE A 9 8.54 27.47 -31.64
CA PHE A 9 8.88 26.18 -31.05
C PHE A 9 8.30 26.12 -29.64
N LEU A 10 7.13 25.49 -29.50
CA LEU A 10 6.61 25.03 -28.21
C LEU A 10 7.49 23.85 -27.76
N THR A 11 8.56 24.13 -27.02
CA THR A 11 9.27 23.08 -26.28
C THR A 11 8.32 22.58 -25.19
N SER A 12 7.65 21.47 -25.45
CA SER A 12 6.88 20.79 -24.42
C SER A 12 7.86 20.35 -23.33
N CYS A 13 7.69 20.90 -22.12
CA CYS A 13 8.36 20.38 -20.94
C CYS A 13 7.82 18.96 -20.70
N SER A 14 8.48 17.95 -21.26
CA SER A 14 8.23 16.58 -20.91
C SER A 14 8.45 16.46 -19.40
N PRO A 15 7.49 15.89 -18.63
CA PRO A 15 7.69 15.71 -17.19
C PRO A 15 9.02 15.00 -16.97
N HIS A 16 9.86 15.57 -16.10
CA HIS A 16 11.15 14.99 -15.75
C HIS A 16 10.91 13.58 -15.20
N ARG A 17 11.23 12.56 -15.99
CA ARG A 17 11.19 11.16 -15.57
C ARG A 17 12.44 10.86 -14.77
N PHE A 18 12.27 10.19 -13.65
CA PHE A 18 13.35 9.68 -12.81
C PHE A 18 14.09 8.57 -13.55
N SER A 19 15.23 8.94 -14.11
CA SER A 19 16.04 8.07 -14.96
C SER A 19 16.91 7.12 -14.14
N THR A 20 17.41 6.07 -14.80
CA THR A 20 18.45 5.20 -14.25
C THR A 20 19.74 5.95 -13.89
N GLU A 21 20.03 7.10 -14.50
CA GLU A 21 21.13 7.99 -14.08
C GLU A 21 20.83 8.60 -12.71
N GLN A 22 19.64 9.17 -12.52
CA GLN A 22 19.23 9.75 -11.23
C GLN A 22 19.16 8.68 -10.14
N ALA A 23 18.65 7.48 -10.46
CA ALA A 23 18.66 6.35 -9.53
C ALA A 23 20.09 6.01 -9.09
N SER A 24 21.02 5.86 -10.03
CA SER A 24 22.43 5.56 -9.70
C SER A 24 23.12 6.68 -8.92
N GLN A 25 22.76 7.93 -9.19
CA GLN A 25 23.25 9.09 -8.45
C GLN A 25 22.74 9.05 -7.00
N HIS A 26 21.43 8.86 -6.79
CA HIS A 26 20.84 8.75 -5.45
C HIS A 26 21.47 7.59 -4.65
N ILE A 27 21.72 6.44 -5.28
CA ILE A 27 22.38 5.29 -4.64
C ILE A 27 23.81 5.66 -4.22
N SER A 28 24.53 6.41 -5.05
CA SER A 28 25.91 6.84 -4.75
C SER A 28 25.95 7.90 -3.65
N GLU A 29 25.00 8.83 -3.65
CA GLU A 29 24.86 9.89 -2.63
C GLU A 29 24.43 9.35 -1.27
N ALA A 30 23.77 8.17 -1.24
CA ALA A 30 23.39 7.48 -0.02
C ALA A 30 24.59 6.84 0.72
N LEU A 31 25.76 6.74 0.09
CA LEU A 31 26.96 6.22 0.74
C LEU A 31 27.32 7.07 1.97
N GLY A 32 27.57 6.40 3.10
CA GLY A 32 27.86 7.06 4.37
C GLY A 32 26.63 7.58 5.12
N CYS A 33 25.41 7.36 4.62
CA CYS A 33 24.18 7.67 5.35
C CYS A 33 23.78 6.51 6.28
N ASP A 34 23.21 6.84 7.45
CA ASP A 34 22.73 5.84 8.43
C ASP A 34 21.60 4.97 7.88
N ASP A 35 20.80 5.50 6.95
CA ASP A 35 19.69 4.85 6.28
C ASP A 35 20.02 4.39 4.85
N PHE A 36 21.32 4.16 4.55
CA PHE A 36 21.83 3.76 3.24
C PHE A 36 20.95 2.71 2.54
N GLN A 37 20.63 1.60 3.22
CA GLN A 37 19.80 0.54 2.65
C GLN A 37 18.44 1.05 2.17
N SER A 38 17.73 1.81 3.01
CA SER A 38 16.41 2.36 2.67
C SER A 38 16.49 3.27 1.44
N GLN A 39 17.52 4.10 1.35
CA GLN A 39 17.71 5.02 0.22
C GLN A 39 18.01 4.28 -1.09
N VAL A 40 18.74 3.16 -1.04
CA VAL A 40 18.96 2.30 -2.22
C VAL A 40 17.64 1.71 -2.71
N PHE A 41 16.81 1.19 -1.80
CA PHE A 41 15.47 0.71 -2.14
C PHE A 41 14.63 1.83 -2.78
N ASP A 42 14.62 3.03 -2.20
CA ASP A 42 13.85 4.17 -2.71
C ASP A 42 14.26 4.57 -4.13
N ALA A 43 15.56 4.62 -4.42
CA ALA A 43 16.04 4.93 -5.77
C ALA A 43 15.62 3.88 -6.80
N ILE A 44 15.59 2.59 -6.42
CA ILE A 44 15.16 1.50 -7.30
C ILE A 44 13.64 1.51 -7.48
N TYR A 45 12.88 1.74 -6.41
CA TYR A 45 11.42 1.88 -6.50
C TYR A 45 11.04 3.00 -7.44
N GLU A 46 11.66 4.18 -7.29
CA GLU A 46 11.29 5.38 -8.04
C GLU A 46 11.48 5.18 -9.55
N VAL A 47 12.60 4.56 -9.98
CA VAL A 47 12.83 4.31 -11.41
C VAL A 47 11.86 3.27 -11.98
N ILE A 48 11.60 2.16 -11.25
CA ILE A 48 10.68 1.11 -11.72
C ILE A 48 9.24 1.64 -11.78
N ASP A 49 8.80 2.36 -10.75
CA ASP A 49 7.42 2.86 -10.63
C ASP A 49 7.11 3.94 -11.68
N GLN A 50 8.07 4.85 -11.94
CA GLN A 50 7.87 5.92 -12.93
C GLN A 50 7.90 5.41 -14.36
N ASP A 51 8.85 4.53 -14.70
CA ASP A 51 8.95 3.98 -16.07
C ASP A 51 7.94 2.86 -16.32
N ARG A 52 7.36 2.27 -15.26
CA ARG A 52 6.47 1.11 -15.30
C ARG A 52 7.05 -0.03 -16.13
N LYS A 53 8.36 -0.26 -15.96
CA LYS A 53 9.14 -1.28 -16.66
C LYS A 53 10.08 -1.97 -15.68
N PRO A 54 10.29 -3.28 -15.83
CA PRO A 54 11.30 -3.96 -15.04
C PRO A 54 12.68 -3.33 -15.27
N LEU A 55 13.38 -2.99 -14.18
CA LEU A 55 14.75 -2.52 -14.23
C LEU A 55 15.71 -3.70 -14.33
N LYS A 56 16.60 -3.69 -15.32
CA LYS A 56 17.66 -4.68 -15.47
C LYS A 56 18.96 -4.19 -14.84
N PHE A 57 19.74 -5.11 -14.28
CA PHE A 57 21.02 -4.79 -13.64
C PHE A 57 21.99 -4.06 -14.59
N GLN A 58 22.09 -4.51 -15.84
CA GLN A 58 22.99 -3.94 -16.85
C GLN A 58 22.66 -2.47 -17.18
N GLU A 59 21.42 -2.04 -16.96
CA GLU A 59 20.98 -0.66 -17.26
C GLU A 59 21.49 0.34 -16.21
N ILE A 60 21.78 -0.12 -14.99
CA ILE A 60 22.23 0.71 -13.87
C ILE A 60 23.71 0.48 -13.51
N GLU A 61 24.27 -0.70 -13.81
CA GLU A 61 25.64 -1.10 -13.43
C GLU A 61 26.70 -0.06 -13.82
N ASN A 62 26.80 0.27 -15.12
CA ASN A 62 27.80 1.21 -15.61
C ASN A 62 27.62 2.63 -15.04
N LYS A 63 26.40 2.98 -14.65
CA LYS A 63 26.09 4.30 -14.09
C LYS A 63 26.51 4.39 -12.62
N ILE A 64 26.33 3.30 -11.87
CA ILE A 64 26.88 3.17 -10.50
C ILE A 64 28.40 3.29 -10.52
N ASP A 65 29.08 2.56 -11.43
CA ASP A 65 30.53 2.65 -11.58
C ASP A 65 31.01 4.09 -11.76
N LYS A 66 30.37 4.78 -12.70
CA LYS A 66 30.69 6.17 -13.05
C LYS A 66 30.47 7.11 -11.86
N ASN A 67 29.34 6.99 -11.17
CA ASN A 67 28.99 7.91 -10.08
C ASN A 67 29.82 7.65 -8.81
N ILE A 68 30.09 6.39 -8.47
CA ILE A 68 31.00 6.05 -7.38
C ILE A 68 32.42 6.52 -7.72
N SER A 69 32.91 6.26 -8.93
CA SER A 69 34.24 6.73 -9.35
C SER A 69 34.36 8.25 -9.29
N LYS A 70 33.31 8.98 -9.70
CA LYS A 70 33.26 10.45 -9.61
C LYS A 70 33.31 10.93 -8.16
N LEU A 71 32.49 10.36 -7.28
CA LEU A 71 32.45 10.68 -5.85
C LEU A 71 33.83 10.48 -5.18
N LEU A 72 34.54 9.43 -5.60
CA LEU A 72 35.84 9.06 -5.05
C LEU A 72 37.00 9.87 -5.65
N ALA A 73 36.90 10.31 -6.92
CA ALA A 73 37.94 11.10 -7.58
C ALA A 73 38.16 12.47 -6.93
N GLU A 74 37.17 12.97 -6.19
CA GLU A 74 37.27 14.21 -5.41
C GLU A 74 38.11 14.05 -4.13
N LYS A 75 38.52 12.81 -3.78
CA LYS A 75 39.31 12.51 -2.59
C LYS A 75 40.74 12.09 -2.94
N ASN A 76 41.71 12.65 -2.22
CA ASN A 76 43.13 12.28 -2.32
C ASN A 76 43.43 10.99 -1.54
N PHE A 77 43.11 9.85 -2.13
CA PHE A 77 43.31 8.55 -1.50
C PHE A 77 44.75 8.04 -1.57
N ASN A 78 45.23 7.45 -0.47
CA ASN A 78 46.44 6.64 -0.48
C ASN A 78 46.19 5.27 -1.15
N SER A 79 47.25 4.50 -1.42
CA SER A 79 47.16 3.20 -2.09
C SER A 79 46.22 2.20 -1.40
N ARG A 80 46.17 2.19 -0.05
CA ARG A 80 45.25 1.35 0.71
C ARG A 80 43.79 1.76 0.48
N GLN A 81 43.50 3.06 0.49
CA GLN A 81 42.16 3.60 0.25
C GLN A 81 41.70 3.36 -1.19
N VAL A 82 42.62 3.38 -2.18
CA VAL A 82 42.29 2.98 -3.55
C VAL A 82 41.76 1.54 -3.59
N ASN A 83 42.41 0.59 -2.93
CA ASN A 83 41.92 -0.80 -2.87
C ASN A 83 40.55 -0.92 -2.18
N LEU A 84 40.34 -0.20 -1.07
CA LEU A 84 39.03 -0.17 -0.38
C LEU A 84 37.93 0.38 -1.28
N SER A 85 38.23 1.39 -2.10
CA SER A 85 37.29 2.00 -3.03
C SER A 85 36.86 1.04 -4.15
N TYR A 86 37.78 0.21 -4.65
CA TYR A 86 37.45 -0.87 -5.58
C TYR A 86 36.55 -1.92 -4.93
N SER A 87 36.85 -2.33 -3.69
CA SER A 87 36.00 -3.24 -2.92
C SER A 87 34.60 -2.66 -2.68
N LEU A 88 34.48 -1.36 -2.35
CA LEU A 88 33.21 -0.68 -2.17
C LEU A 88 32.35 -0.78 -3.43
N ASN A 89 32.93 -0.44 -4.58
CA ASN A 89 32.22 -0.46 -5.86
C ASN A 89 31.76 -1.88 -6.24
N LEU A 90 32.62 -2.89 -6.07
CA LEU A 90 32.24 -4.29 -6.28
C LEU A 90 31.07 -4.73 -5.39
N LYS A 91 31.09 -4.35 -4.12
CA LYS A 91 30.02 -4.70 -3.17
C LYS A 91 28.72 -3.99 -3.48
N MET A 92 28.77 -2.73 -3.93
CA MET A 92 27.60 -2.04 -4.43
C MET A 92 26.97 -2.77 -5.61
N LYS A 93 27.77 -3.16 -6.61
CA LYS A 93 27.27 -3.95 -7.75
C LYS A 93 26.62 -5.25 -7.30
N GLU A 94 27.26 -5.97 -6.38
CA GLU A 94 26.72 -7.21 -5.84
C GLU A 94 25.37 -6.99 -5.14
N LEU A 95 25.23 -5.89 -4.39
CA LEU A 95 23.97 -5.50 -3.75
C LEU A 95 22.88 -5.23 -4.79
N ILE A 96 23.15 -4.38 -5.78
CA ILE A 96 22.16 -4.02 -6.82
C ILE A 96 21.79 -5.23 -7.67
N LYS A 97 22.77 -6.07 -8.02
CA LYS A 97 22.49 -7.34 -8.69
C LYS A 97 21.60 -8.24 -7.84
N THR A 98 21.86 -8.35 -6.54
CA THR A 98 21.04 -9.16 -5.62
C THR A 98 19.61 -8.63 -5.54
N LEU A 99 19.41 -7.30 -5.47
CA LEU A 99 18.08 -6.67 -5.45
C LEU A 99 17.29 -6.91 -6.74
N LEU A 100 17.97 -6.97 -7.89
CA LEU A 100 17.34 -7.13 -9.20
C LEU A 100 17.36 -8.59 -9.70
N GLN A 101 17.91 -9.53 -8.94
CA GLN A 101 18.19 -10.90 -9.37
C GLN A 101 16.94 -11.66 -9.82
N GLN A 102 15.80 -11.44 -9.18
CA GLN A 102 14.54 -12.11 -9.57
C GLN A 102 14.17 -11.82 -11.01
N MET A 103 14.46 -10.62 -11.51
CA MET A 103 14.17 -10.31 -12.90
C MET A 103 15.09 -11.00 -13.90
N GLU A 104 16.33 -11.32 -13.49
CA GLU A 104 17.24 -12.10 -14.32
C GLU A 104 16.82 -13.58 -14.37
N LEU A 105 16.32 -14.11 -13.26
CA LEU A 105 15.86 -15.50 -13.14
C LEU A 105 14.47 -15.72 -13.78
N HIS A 106 13.63 -14.68 -13.75
CA HIS A 106 12.24 -14.74 -14.19
C HIS A 106 11.93 -13.56 -15.14
N PRO A 107 12.40 -13.61 -16.40
CA PRO A 107 12.21 -12.53 -17.37
C PRO A 107 10.74 -12.28 -17.74
N GLU A 108 9.84 -13.21 -17.39
CA GLU A 108 8.39 -13.07 -17.52
C GLU A 108 7.76 -12.13 -16.48
N LEU A 109 8.45 -11.83 -15.39
CA LEU A 109 7.94 -10.92 -14.37
C LEU A 109 7.81 -9.50 -14.92
N ASN A 110 6.74 -8.84 -14.52
CA ASN A 110 6.52 -7.44 -14.86
C ASN A 110 7.08 -6.52 -13.75
N TRP A 111 7.03 -5.21 -14.00
CA TRP A 111 7.53 -4.21 -13.07
C TRP A 111 6.87 -4.28 -11.68
N LYS A 112 5.59 -4.66 -11.60
CA LYS A 112 4.88 -4.81 -10.32
C LYS A 112 5.41 -5.99 -9.52
N ALA A 113 5.63 -7.13 -10.17
CA ALA A 113 6.22 -8.28 -9.51
C ALA A 113 7.64 -7.95 -8.99
N GLN A 114 8.41 -7.16 -9.75
CA GLN A 114 9.71 -6.67 -9.28
C GLN A 114 9.59 -5.76 -8.05
N ILE A 115 8.66 -4.78 -8.04
CA ILE A 115 8.42 -3.93 -6.86
C ILE A 115 7.97 -4.79 -5.67
N GLN A 116 7.08 -5.75 -5.89
CA GLN A 116 6.62 -6.66 -4.84
C GLN A 116 7.79 -7.43 -4.21
N SER A 117 8.70 -7.98 -5.00
CA SER A 117 9.90 -8.67 -4.49
C SER A 117 10.80 -7.73 -3.70
N LEU A 118 10.99 -6.49 -4.16
CA LEU A 118 11.77 -5.49 -3.43
C LEU A 118 11.13 -5.14 -2.08
N ILE A 119 9.79 -4.97 -2.04
CA ILE A 119 9.07 -4.74 -0.78
C ILE A 119 9.24 -5.94 0.16
N GLU A 120 9.16 -7.18 -0.36
CA GLU A 120 9.38 -8.39 0.43
C GLU A 120 10.80 -8.44 1.03
N TYR A 121 11.81 -8.03 0.28
CA TYR A 121 13.18 -7.94 0.79
C TYR A 121 13.33 -6.88 1.88
N GLU A 122 12.75 -5.70 1.67
CA GLU A 122 12.83 -4.60 2.64
C GLU A 122 12.03 -4.92 3.92
N MET A 123 10.89 -5.58 3.80
CA MET A 123 10.07 -6.04 4.92
C MET A 123 10.67 -7.25 5.65
N GLN A 124 11.70 -7.88 5.06
CA GLN A 124 12.29 -9.13 5.55
C GLN A 124 11.23 -10.22 5.66
N ASP A 125 10.46 -10.38 4.58
CA ASP A 125 9.44 -11.39 4.48
C ASP A 125 10.04 -12.80 4.66
N MET A 126 9.33 -13.65 5.40
CA MET A 126 9.75 -14.98 5.85
C MET A 126 8.92 -16.09 5.20
N SER A 127 8.14 -15.79 4.16
CA SER A 127 7.22 -16.72 3.51
C SER A 127 7.88 -17.72 2.57
N SER A 128 9.14 -17.49 2.17
CA SER A 128 9.91 -18.44 1.37
C SER A 128 11.41 -18.40 1.68
N GLU A 129 12.08 -19.54 1.53
CA GLU A 129 13.52 -19.69 1.80
C GLU A 129 14.38 -18.79 0.91
N ASN A 130 14.05 -18.68 -0.38
CA ASN A 130 14.75 -17.79 -1.30
C ASN A 130 14.69 -16.30 -0.88
N ILE A 131 13.52 -15.82 -0.42
CA ILE A 131 13.40 -14.45 0.11
C ILE A 131 14.25 -14.31 1.38
N ILE A 132 14.25 -15.33 2.23
CA ILE A 132 15.03 -15.34 3.48
C ILE A 132 16.55 -15.23 3.20
N GLU A 133 17.05 -16.05 2.29
CA GLU A 133 18.45 -16.02 1.88
C GLU A 133 18.83 -14.69 1.22
N THR A 134 17.95 -14.17 0.36
CA THR A 134 18.18 -12.90 -0.34
C THR A 134 18.28 -11.74 0.65
N HIS A 135 17.38 -11.62 1.64
CA HIS A 135 17.50 -10.53 2.62
C HIS A 135 18.75 -10.68 3.50
N LYS A 136 19.15 -11.92 3.85
CA LYS A 136 20.40 -12.15 4.61
C LYS A 136 21.60 -11.65 3.83
N LYS A 137 21.63 -11.91 2.53
CA LYS A 137 22.67 -11.42 1.62
C LYS A 137 22.65 -9.89 1.51
N ILE A 138 21.47 -9.28 1.34
CA ILE A 138 21.30 -7.81 1.30
C ILE A 138 21.82 -7.16 2.58
N ASN A 139 21.43 -7.68 3.76
CA ASN A 139 21.87 -7.13 5.05
C ASN A 139 23.39 -7.25 5.22
N LYS A 140 23.98 -8.39 4.83
CA LYS A 140 25.43 -8.60 4.87
C LYS A 140 26.16 -7.60 3.96
N LEU A 141 25.72 -7.46 2.70
CA LEU A 141 26.33 -6.54 1.75
C LEU A 141 26.19 -5.09 2.19
N THR A 142 25.03 -4.71 2.74
CA THR A 142 24.80 -3.38 3.30
C THR A 142 25.78 -3.09 4.43
N ALA A 143 25.96 -4.01 5.39
CA ALA A 143 26.91 -3.83 6.48
C ALA A 143 28.36 -3.69 5.98
N GLU A 144 28.76 -4.49 4.99
CA GLU A 144 30.07 -4.39 4.35
C GLU A 144 30.26 -3.03 3.65
N ILE A 145 29.25 -2.54 2.92
CA ILE A 145 29.27 -1.25 2.22
C ILE A 145 29.34 -0.09 3.22
N THR A 146 28.56 -0.13 4.30
CA THR A 146 28.58 0.90 5.35
C THR A 146 29.95 0.96 6.02
N GLN A 147 30.56 -0.19 6.34
CA GLN A 147 31.91 -0.23 6.90
C GLN A 147 32.95 0.35 5.93
N LEU A 148 32.93 -0.07 4.66
CA LEU A 148 33.84 0.43 3.64
C LEU A 148 33.68 1.94 3.40
N SER A 149 32.44 2.44 3.43
CA SER A 149 32.15 3.86 3.31
C SER A 149 32.73 4.66 4.49
N SER A 150 32.60 4.11 5.71
CA SER A 150 33.21 4.68 6.91
C SER A 150 34.74 4.68 6.83
N ASP A 151 35.37 3.58 6.43
CA ASP A 151 36.84 3.47 6.30
C ASP A 151 37.41 4.44 5.25
N LEU A 152 36.61 4.79 4.25
CA LEU A 152 36.92 5.78 3.22
C LEU A 152 36.55 7.22 3.62
N ASN A 153 35.98 7.41 4.80
CA ASN A 153 35.43 8.69 5.28
C ASN A 153 34.49 9.33 4.24
N ILE A 154 33.61 8.53 3.65
CA ILE A 154 32.55 9.03 2.76
C ILE A 154 31.46 9.59 3.67
N SER A 155 31.23 10.89 3.56
CA SER A 155 30.10 11.56 4.21
C SER A 155 28.84 11.31 3.41
N CYS A 156 27.71 11.17 4.11
CA CYS A 156 26.38 11.17 3.49
C CYS A 156 26.23 12.39 2.55
N GLY A 157 26.13 12.13 1.25
CA GLY A 157 26.05 13.16 0.21
C GLY A 157 24.66 13.78 0.10
N ARG A 158 23.66 13.07 0.61
CA ARG A 158 22.34 13.60 0.87
C ARG A 158 22.35 14.28 2.23
N THR A 159 22.22 15.60 2.27
CA THR A 159 21.51 16.19 3.41
C THR A 159 20.21 15.42 3.53
N THR A 160 19.86 14.95 4.74
CA THR A 160 18.58 14.33 5.08
C THR A 160 17.48 15.30 4.72
N THR A 161 17.20 15.39 3.43
CA THR A 161 16.21 16.27 2.86
C THR A 161 14.96 15.49 3.12
N THR A 162 14.38 15.79 4.28
CA THR A 162 12.94 15.93 4.49
C THR A 162 12.19 15.47 3.25
N THR A 163 11.44 14.37 3.41
CA THR A 163 10.27 14.02 2.60
C THR A 163 9.90 15.21 1.73
N PRO A 164 10.06 15.14 0.39
CA PRO A 164 10.11 16.30 -0.49
C PRO A 164 9.13 17.31 0.05
N SER A 165 9.64 18.42 0.61
CA SER A 165 8.78 19.47 1.12
C SER A 165 7.93 19.82 -0.07
N LEU A 166 6.67 19.38 -0.05
CA LEU A 166 5.70 19.69 -1.08
C LEU A 166 5.86 21.19 -1.25
N THR A 167 6.30 21.63 -2.42
CA THR A 167 6.26 23.07 -2.74
C THR A 167 4.86 23.49 -2.32
N PRO A 168 4.72 24.40 -1.33
CA PRO A 168 3.40 24.80 -0.89
C PRO A 168 2.67 25.21 -2.16
N ILE A 169 1.48 24.65 -2.37
CA ILE A 169 0.55 25.28 -3.29
C ILE A 169 0.55 26.76 -2.85
N PRO A 170 0.90 27.72 -3.74
CA PRO A 170 1.17 29.09 -3.32
C PRO A 170 -0.02 29.63 -2.52
N ASN A 171 0.17 29.81 -1.20
CA ASN A 171 -0.75 30.28 -0.13
C ASN A 171 -1.04 29.34 1.06
N GLU A 172 -0.48 28.13 1.14
CA GLU A 172 -0.69 27.29 2.34
C GLU A 172 0.40 27.55 3.40
N GLN A 173 0.06 28.32 4.45
CA GLN A 173 0.88 28.35 5.66
C GLN A 173 0.82 26.98 6.35
N PRO A 174 1.93 26.49 6.94
CA PRO A 174 1.93 25.25 7.72
C PRO A 174 1.01 25.46 8.93
N ILE A 175 -0.17 24.86 8.90
CA ILE A 175 -1.04 24.81 10.07
C ILE A 175 -0.33 23.88 11.07
N GLU A 176 0.16 24.42 12.18
CA GLU A 176 0.53 23.65 13.36
C GLU A 176 -0.69 22.84 13.82
N VAL A 177 -0.77 21.57 13.42
CA VAL A 177 -1.78 20.63 13.89
C VAL A 177 -1.37 20.17 15.30
N ASN A 178 -1.69 20.99 16.30
CA ASN A 178 -1.34 20.77 17.71
C ASN A 178 -2.30 19.80 18.45
N SER A 179 -2.87 18.84 17.71
CA SER A 179 -3.50 17.63 18.23
C SER A 179 -3.23 16.55 17.21
N GLN A 180 -2.25 15.67 17.45
CA GLN A 180 -1.98 14.54 16.55
C GLN A 180 -3.31 13.84 16.25
N PRO A 181 -3.82 13.91 15.02
CA PRO A 181 -5.10 13.32 14.71
C PRO A 181 -4.97 11.82 14.94
N ALA A 182 -5.97 11.20 15.58
CA ALA A 182 -5.88 9.84 16.08
C ALA A 182 -5.25 8.88 15.05
N ASN A 183 -4.02 8.44 15.32
CA ASN A 183 -3.31 7.50 14.45
C ASN A 183 -3.97 6.12 14.57
N GLY A 184 -4.04 5.40 13.45
CA GLY A 184 -4.61 4.06 13.41
C GLY A 184 -5.32 3.72 12.11
N LEU A 185 -5.48 2.42 11.87
CA LEU A 185 -6.04 1.92 10.62
C LEU A 185 -7.45 2.47 10.37
N PHE A 186 -8.34 2.48 11.37
CA PHE A 186 -9.71 3.00 11.20
C PHE A 186 -9.75 4.45 10.71
N HIS A 187 -8.93 5.32 11.30
CA HIS A 187 -8.85 6.72 10.86
C HIS A 187 -8.26 6.84 9.46
N GLY A 188 -7.23 6.07 9.15
CA GLY A 188 -6.67 6.00 7.80
C GLY A 188 -7.66 5.51 6.75
N MET A 189 -8.44 4.45 7.05
CA MET A 189 -9.52 3.96 6.18
C MET A 189 -10.56 5.05 5.93
N ASN A 190 -11.02 5.76 6.97
CA ASN A 190 -11.98 6.86 6.82
C ASN A 190 -11.40 8.04 6.02
N ARG A 191 -10.11 8.36 6.17
CA ARG A 191 -9.46 9.41 5.36
C ARG A 191 -9.41 9.04 3.88
N ILE A 192 -9.00 7.82 3.55
CA ILE A 192 -9.02 7.35 2.16
C ILE A 192 -10.45 7.35 1.62
N PHE A 193 -11.41 6.90 2.43
CA PHE A 193 -12.81 6.84 2.05
C PHE A 193 -13.41 8.21 1.75
N ALA A 194 -13.27 9.15 2.68
CA ALA A 194 -13.76 10.52 2.50
C ALA A 194 -13.02 11.22 1.36
N THR A 195 -11.70 11.03 1.24
CA THR A 195 -10.90 11.67 0.17
C THR A 195 -11.31 11.15 -1.20
N ALA A 196 -11.41 9.84 -1.40
CA ALA A 196 -11.82 9.26 -2.69
C ALA A 196 -13.18 9.78 -3.16
N TYR A 197 -14.11 10.02 -2.23
CA TYR A 197 -15.44 10.57 -2.51
C TYR A 197 -15.56 12.08 -2.33
N GLN A 198 -14.46 12.78 -2.00
CA GLN A 198 -14.41 14.23 -1.79
C GLN A 198 -15.57 14.74 -0.92
N SER A 199 -15.89 14.03 0.17
CA SER A 199 -17.01 14.37 1.05
C SER A 199 -16.88 13.73 2.44
N CYS A 200 -17.19 14.49 3.52
CA CYS A 200 -17.34 13.93 4.87
C CYS A 200 -18.65 13.15 5.03
N ASP A 201 -19.69 13.50 4.27
CA ASP A 201 -21.04 12.92 4.44
C ASP A 201 -21.05 11.42 4.17
N VAL A 202 -20.14 10.93 3.31
CA VAL A 202 -20.05 9.50 3.01
C VAL A 202 -19.69 8.64 4.23
N LEU A 203 -19.07 9.23 5.27
CA LEU A 203 -18.77 8.53 6.52
C LEU A 203 -20.01 8.32 7.40
N ASN A 204 -21.06 9.11 7.17
CA ASN A 204 -22.32 9.09 7.93
C ASN A 204 -23.44 8.32 7.22
N LEU A 205 -23.22 7.92 5.96
CA LEU A 205 -24.19 7.12 5.25
C LEU A 205 -24.34 5.73 5.90
N PRO A 206 -25.55 5.14 5.87
CA PRO A 206 -25.74 3.75 6.29
C PRO A 206 -24.80 2.78 5.57
N ASP A 207 -24.39 1.76 6.29
CA ASP A 207 -23.58 0.68 5.70
C ASP A 207 -24.42 -0.05 4.64
N LEU A 208 -23.79 -0.41 3.51
CA LEU A 208 -24.45 -1.17 2.45
C LEU A 208 -24.97 -2.49 3.01
N ASP A 209 -26.09 -2.93 2.44
CA ASP A 209 -26.77 -4.17 2.81
C ASP A 209 -27.35 -4.86 1.57
N SER A 210 -28.01 -6.01 1.75
CA SER A 210 -28.63 -6.75 0.65
C SER A 210 -29.70 -5.95 -0.11
N LYS A 211 -30.35 -4.98 0.55
CA LYS A 211 -31.40 -4.12 -0.04
C LYS A 211 -30.83 -2.95 -0.83
N THR A 212 -29.59 -2.57 -0.57
CA THR A 212 -28.94 -1.47 -1.28
C THR A 212 -28.76 -1.82 -2.76
N PRO A 213 -29.29 -1.03 -3.71
CA PRO A 213 -29.17 -1.33 -5.14
C PRO A 213 -27.71 -1.33 -5.60
N ALA A 214 -27.40 -2.19 -6.58
CA ALA A 214 -26.10 -2.17 -7.25
C ALA A 214 -25.96 -0.92 -8.15
N VAL A 215 -24.72 -0.45 -8.32
CA VAL A 215 -24.45 0.65 -9.26
C VAL A 215 -24.69 0.18 -10.72
N GLN A 216 -25.19 1.07 -11.55
CA GLN A 216 -25.41 0.86 -12.98
C GLN A 216 -24.36 1.58 -13.81
N GLY A 217 -24.19 1.20 -15.07
CA GLY A 217 -23.24 1.83 -15.99
C GLY A 217 -21.79 1.36 -15.86
N ILE A 218 -21.53 0.31 -15.07
CA ILE A 218 -20.27 -0.44 -15.07
C ILE A 218 -20.49 -1.75 -15.82
N THR A 219 -19.64 -2.04 -16.81
CA THR A 219 -19.67 -3.28 -17.59
C THR A 219 -18.45 -4.11 -17.27
N ILE A 220 -18.66 -5.39 -16.98
CA ILE A 220 -17.61 -6.39 -16.87
C ILE A 220 -17.31 -6.91 -18.28
N LEU A 221 -16.08 -6.74 -18.73
CA LEU A 221 -15.64 -7.22 -20.04
C LEU A 221 -15.47 -8.75 -20.02
N SER A 222 -15.47 -9.37 -21.21
CA SER A 222 -15.08 -10.78 -21.37
C SER A 222 -13.58 -10.99 -21.12
N GLU A 223 -12.78 -9.94 -21.28
CA GLU A 223 -11.34 -9.95 -21.06
C GLU A 223 -10.96 -10.13 -19.59
N MET A 224 -10.00 -11.02 -19.35
CA MET A 224 -9.32 -11.17 -18.06
C MET A 224 -8.15 -10.19 -17.95
N HIS A 225 -7.66 -9.95 -16.74
CA HIS A 225 -6.37 -9.27 -16.56
C HIS A 225 -5.22 -10.16 -17.06
N SER A 226 -4.03 -9.58 -17.23
CA SER A 226 -2.87 -10.25 -17.86
C SER A 226 -2.40 -11.51 -17.12
N ASP A 227 -2.70 -11.60 -15.82
CA ASP A 227 -2.42 -12.77 -14.97
C ASP A 227 -3.53 -13.84 -15.01
N ASN A 228 -4.55 -13.63 -15.85
CA ASN A 228 -5.76 -14.45 -15.91
C ASN A 228 -6.57 -14.49 -14.60
N ILE A 229 -6.42 -13.48 -13.73
CA ILE A 229 -7.20 -13.34 -12.50
C ILE A 229 -8.14 -12.14 -12.62
N GLY A 230 -9.42 -12.39 -12.32
CA GLY A 230 -10.45 -11.35 -12.39
C GLY A 230 -10.77 -10.90 -13.82
N ARG A 231 -11.96 -10.34 -13.99
CA ARG A 231 -12.39 -9.71 -15.25
C ARG A 231 -12.24 -8.21 -15.17
N LYS A 232 -11.84 -7.62 -16.30
CA LYS A 232 -11.73 -6.18 -16.49
C LYS A 232 -13.10 -5.50 -16.38
N ARG A 233 -13.12 -4.27 -15.85
CA ARG A 233 -14.32 -3.42 -15.75
C ARG A 233 -14.13 -2.10 -16.47
N VAL A 234 -15.20 -1.58 -17.05
CA VAL A 234 -15.21 -0.24 -17.65
C VAL A 234 -16.49 0.49 -17.27
N ILE A 235 -16.42 1.82 -17.21
CA ILE A 235 -17.60 2.67 -17.11
C ILE A 235 -18.21 2.78 -18.50
N SER A 236 -19.28 2.02 -18.77
CA SER A 236 -20.00 2.03 -20.04
C SER A 236 -21.04 3.16 -20.12
N SER A 237 -21.48 3.70 -18.98
CA SER A 237 -22.35 4.87 -18.92
C SER A 237 -22.08 5.69 -17.67
N LEU A 238 -21.30 6.77 -17.83
CA LEU A 238 -21.00 7.69 -16.73
C LEU A 238 -22.27 8.31 -16.12
N PRO A 239 -23.27 8.79 -16.89
CA PRO A 239 -24.52 9.30 -16.31
C PRO A 239 -25.25 8.26 -15.45
N ALA A 240 -25.27 7.00 -15.86
CA ALA A 240 -25.89 5.92 -15.07
C ALA A 240 -25.12 5.65 -13.77
N VAL A 241 -23.78 5.65 -13.82
CA VAL A 241 -22.94 5.55 -12.62
C VAL A 241 -23.29 6.68 -11.67
N ILE A 242 -23.18 7.94 -12.09
CA ILE A 242 -23.42 9.09 -11.19
C ILE A 242 -24.84 9.07 -10.62
N LYS A 243 -25.85 8.71 -11.41
CA LYS A 243 -27.25 8.64 -10.93
C LYS A 243 -27.50 7.54 -9.91
N THR A 244 -26.77 6.42 -9.97
CA THR A 244 -27.06 5.21 -9.18
C THR A 244 -26.02 4.89 -8.12
N HIS A 245 -24.85 5.51 -8.18
CA HIS A 245 -23.74 5.26 -7.28
C HIS A 245 -24.06 5.78 -5.88
N TYR A 246 -24.13 4.87 -4.92
CA TYR A 246 -24.58 5.12 -3.54
C TYR A 246 -23.91 6.33 -2.89
N TYR A 247 -22.58 6.46 -3.05
CA TYR A 247 -21.78 7.54 -2.45
C TYR A 247 -21.69 8.83 -3.30
N LEU A 248 -22.09 8.82 -4.57
CA LEU A 248 -21.90 9.97 -5.49
C LEU A 248 -23.22 10.64 -5.90
N LYS A 249 -24.34 9.90 -5.91
CA LYS A 249 -25.62 10.38 -6.45
C LYS A 249 -26.12 11.67 -5.77
N ASP A 250 -25.96 11.76 -4.46
CA ASP A 250 -26.46 12.85 -3.62
C ASP A 250 -25.33 13.66 -2.98
N SER A 251 -24.07 13.45 -3.41
CA SER A 251 -22.94 14.15 -2.82
C SER A 251 -23.05 15.65 -3.11
N LYS A 252 -23.13 16.43 -2.03
CA LYS A 252 -23.05 17.88 -2.06
C LYS A 252 -21.57 18.24 -2.01
N PHE A 253 -21.02 18.71 -3.12
CA PHE A 253 -19.72 19.37 -3.10
C PHE A 253 -19.96 20.76 -2.54
N THR A 254 -19.54 20.98 -1.30
CA THR A 254 -19.74 22.27 -0.62
C THR A 254 -18.66 23.28 -1.01
N ASP A 255 -17.49 22.82 -1.45
CA ASP A 255 -16.33 23.67 -1.66
C ASP A 255 -15.79 23.63 -3.09
N ASN A 256 -15.53 24.82 -3.65
CA ASN A 256 -14.96 25.02 -4.97
C ASN A 256 -13.51 24.51 -5.11
N HIS A 257 -12.88 24.09 -4.01
CA HIS A 257 -11.53 23.55 -3.98
C HIS A 257 -11.49 22.03 -4.14
N CYS A 258 -12.63 21.34 -4.07
CA CYS A 258 -12.71 19.89 -4.23
C CYS A 258 -12.54 19.44 -5.69
N LEU A 259 -11.95 18.26 -5.88
CA LEU A 259 -11.79 17.66 -7.20
C LEU A 259 -13.13 17.15 -7.76
N SER A 260 -13.35 17.34 -9.06
CA SER A 260 -14.59 16.92 -9.74
C SER A 260 -14.60 15.41 -10.04
N ILE A 261 -14.75 14.60 -9.00
CA ILE A 261 -14.72 13.13 -9.08
C ILE A 261 -15.88 12.51 -9.87
N LYS A 262 -16.97 13.26 -10.11
CA LYS A 262 -18.10 12.79 -10.94
C LYS A 262 -17.73 12.62 -12.41
N ASN A 263 -16.62 13.19 -12.86
CA ASN A 263 -16.14 13.05 -14.24
C ASN A 263 -15.33 11.76 -14.45
N ASN A 264 -14.73 11.23 -13.39
CA ASN A 264 -13.92 10.02 -13.41
C ASN A 264 -14.06 9.29 -12.07
N PRO A 265 -15.23 8.68 -11.77
CA PRO A 265 -15.49 8.08 -10.48
C PRO A 265 -14.59 6.87 -10.25
N LEU A 266 -14.10 6.73 -9.04
CA LEU A 266 -13.35 5.56 -8.61
C LEU A 266 -14.28 4.36 -8.52
N ILE A 267 -13.91 3.25 -9.16
CA ILE A 267 -14.63 1.98 -9.12
C ILE A 267 -13.72 0.86 -8.61
N TYR A 268 -14.28 -0.31 -8.34
CA TYR A 268 -13.46 -1.48 -8.04
C TYR A 268 -12.82 -1.98 -9.34
N ASP A 269 -11.52 -2.21 -9.29
CA ASP A 269 -10.78 -2.84 -10.38
C ASP A 269 -9.69 -3.75 -9.82
N TYR A 270 -9.56 -4.95 -10.37
CA TYR A 270 -8.55 -5.89 -9.89
C TYR A 270 -7.15 -5.43 -10.32
N GLY A 271 -6.21 -5.36 -9.38
CA GLY A 271 -4.90 -4.75 -9.60
C GLY A 271 -4.95 -3.22 -9.75
N GLY A 272 -6.08 -2.59 -9.44
CA GLY A 272 -6.23 -1.14 -9.35
C GLY A 272 -5.49 -0.59 -8.13
N GLU A 273 -4.67 0.43 -8.32
CA GLU A 273 -3.84 1.02 -7.27
C GLU A 273 -3.75 2.54 -7.49
N PRO A 274 -3.71 3.35 -6.41
CA PRO A 274 -3.42 4.77 -6.55
C PRO A 274 -2.01 5.00 -7.11
N ALA A 275 -1.84 6.08 -7.86
CA ALA A 275 -0.51 6.55 -8.22
C ALA A 275 0.20 7.16 -7.00
N ILE A 276 1.52 7.29 -7.11
CA ILE A 276 2.33 8.04 -6.15
C ILE A 276 2.78 9.31 -6.85
N THR A 277 2.47 10.47 -6.27
CA THR A 277 2.84 11.78 -6.81
C THR A 277 3.57 12.55 -5.73
N GLN A 278 4.87 12.79 -5.91
CA GLN A 278 5.70 13.50 -4.92
C GLN A 278 5.62 12.89 -3.52
N GLY A 279 5.59 11.55 -3.42
CA GLY A 279 5.47 10.84 -2.16
C GLY A 279 4.06 10.81 -1.55
N ALA A 280 3.07 11.43 -2.17
CA ALA A 280 1.66 11.38 -1.77
C ALA A 280 0.90 10.27 -2.51
N LEU A 281 -0.12 9.70 -1.87
CA LEU A 281 -1.08 8.81 -2.51
C LEU A 281 -2.04 9.64 -3.38
N ASN A 282 -2.11 9.32 -4.66
CA ASN A 282 -2.99 9.97 -5.61
C ASN A 282 -4.11 9.01 -6.04
N LEU A 283 -5.24 9.09 -5.33
CA LEU A 283 -6.45 8.31 -5.58
C LEU A 283 -7.16 8.71 -6.87
N PHE A 284 -6.71 9.76 -7.58
CA PHE A 284 -7.34 10.33 -8.77
C PHE A 284 -6.53 10.09 -10.05
N LEU A 285 -5.40 9.38 -9.93
CA LEU A 285 -4.59 8.96 -11.05
C LEU A 285 -4.35 7.45 -10.95
N ASN A 286 -4.68 6.73 -12.02
CA ASN A 286 -4.53 5.28 -12.07
C ASN A 286 -3.05 4.86 -12.26
N ALA A 287 -2.52 4.07 -11.33
CA ALA A 287 -1.24 3.37 -11.47
C ALA A 287 -1.34 1.85 -11.41
N GLY A 288 -2.57 1.33 -11.39
CA GLY A 288 -2.83 -0.10 -11.38
C GLY A 288 -2.48 -0.80 -12.70
N SER A 289 -2.46 -2.12 -12.64
CA SER A 289 -2.38 -3.05 -13.78
C SER A 289 -3.78 -3.49 -14.24
N GLY A 290 -4.81 -2.86 -13.69
CA GLY A 290 -6.20 -3.12 -14.00
C GLY A 290 -6.57 -2.68 -15.41
N THR A 291 -7.59 -1.84 -15.50
CA THR A 291 -8.06 -1.21 -16.72
C THR A 291 -7.62 0.26 -16.75
N LYS A 292 -8.14 1.03 -17.70
CA LYS A 292 -7.89 2.49 -17.77
C LYS A 292 -8.75 3.30 -16.80
N VAL A 293 -9.71 2.68 -16.13
CA VAL A 293 -10.56 3.37 -15.15
C VAL A 293 -9.75 3.77 -13.92
N LEU A 294 -10.27 4.71 -13.16
CA LEU A 294 -9.77 4.95 -11.82
C LEU A 294 -10.18 3.79 -10.92
N GLY A 295 -9.22 2.92 -10.58
CA GLY A 295 -9.47 1.67 -9.88
C GLY A 295 -8.68 1.58 -8.58
N ILE A 296 -9.29 0.98 -7.56
CA ILE A 296 -8.58 0.55 -6.34
C ILE A 296 -9.03 -0.87 -5.99
N ASP A 297 -8.07 -1.76 -5.78
CA ASP A 297 -8.35 -3.13 -5.37
C ASP A 297 -8.42 -3.28 -3.85
N CYS A 298 -8.73 -4.50 -3.42
CA CYS A 298 -8.91 -4.82 -2.01
C CYS A 298 -7.67 -4.53 -1.16
N SER A 299 -6.50 -4.86 -1.67
CA SER A 299 -5.23 -4.72 -0.96
C SER A 299 -4.76 -3.27 -0.99
N ALA A 300 -4.81 -2.60 -2.14
CA ALA A 300 -4.51 -1.19 -2.31
C ALA A 300 -5.31 -0.32 -1.35
N TYR A 301 -6.59 -0.63 -1.13
CA TYR A 301 -7.42 0.11 -0.17
C TYR A 301 -6.97 -0.07 1.29
N VAL A 302 -6.75 -1.31 1.74
CA VAL A 302 -6.27 -1.58 3.10
C VAL A 302 -4.92 -0.91 3.35
N MET A 303 -3.99 -1.02 2.40
CA MET A 303 -2.66 -0.43 2.52
C MET A 303 -2.69 1.08 2.49
N ALA A 304 -3.49 1.69 1.61
CA ALA A 304 -3.70 3.13 1.61
C ALA A 304 -4.22 3.60 2.98
N GLY A 305 -5.11 2.82 3.62
CA GLY A 305 -5.56 3.08 4.99
C GLY A 305 -4.46 2.96 6.05
N ILE A 306 -3.56 1.98 5.95
CA ILE A 306 -2.39 1.86 6.84
C ILE A 306 -1.51 3.11 6.73
N LEU A 307 -1.17 3.49 5.50
CA LEU A 307 -0.32 4.65 5.19
C LEU A 307 -0.96 5.97 5.63
N ALA A 308 -2.23 6.18 5.30
CA ALA A 308 -3.00 7.37 5.69
C ALA A 308 -3.29 7.43 7.20
N GLY A 309 -3.24 6.29 7.88
CA GLY A 309 -3.45 6.16 9.32
C GLY A 309 -2.18 6.41 10.15
N GLY A 310 -1.02 6.64 9.52
CA GLY A 310 0.23 6.89 10.24
C GLY A 310 0.71 5.68 11.03
N ILE A 311 0.45 4.47 10.52
CA ILE A 311 0.90 3.22 11.14
C ILE A 311 1.87 2.49 10.22
N LYS A 312 2.87 1.82 10.79
CA LYS A 312 3.92 1.11 10.06
C LYS A 312 3.62 -0.38 9.92
N TYR A 313 4.18 -1.00 8.90
CA TYR A 313 4.28 -2.46 8.81
C TYR A 313 5.37 -3.02 9.71
N LYS A 314 6.50 -2.30 9.81
CA LYS A 314 7.70 -2.73 10.51
C LYS A 314 8.34 -1.56 11.25
N ALA A 315 8.72 -1.72 12.51
CA ALA A 315 9.12 -0.62 13.39
C ALA A 315 10.33 0.17 12.87
N LYS A 316 11.32 -0.57 12.34
CA LYS A 316 12.61 -0.04 11.85
C LYS A 316 12.62 0.30 10.36
N VAL A 317 11.50 0.15 9.65
CA VAL A 317 11.38 0.55 8.25
C VAL A 317 10.54 1.83 8.18
N PRO A 318 11.00 2.89 7.49
CA PRO A 318 10.22 4.11 7.30
C PRO A 318 8.86 3.81 6.65
N ASN A 319 7.84 4.61 6.96
CA ASN A 319 6.56 4.49 6.28
C ASN A 319 6.68 5.12 4.88
N LYS A 320 6.35 4.38 3.81
CA LYS A 320 6.55 4.80 2.42
C LYS A 320 5.29 4.62 1.59
N ALA A 321 5.02 5.57 0.69
CA ALA A 321 3.87 5.49 -0.22
C ALA A 321 3.89 4.23 -1.11
N ILE A 322 5.08 3.75 -1.50
CA ILE A 322 5.25 2.57 -2.35
C ILE A 322 4.71 1.28 -1.73
N PHE A 323 4.58 1.22 -0.40
CA PHE A 323 3.99 0.07 0.28
C PHE A 323 2.47 -0.07 0.05
N VAL A 324 1.85 0.81 -0.74
CA VAL A 324 0.49 0.62 -1.28
C VAL A 324 0.40 -0.51 -2.33
N ARG A 325 1.54 -1.09 -2.73
CA ARG A 325 1.63 -2.14 -3.77
C ARG A 325 1.81 -3.57 -3.24
N GLN A 326 1.53 -3.84 -1.96
CA GLN A 326 1.62 -5.21 -1.42
C GLN A 326 0.43 -6.10 -1.75
N ASN A 327 0.66 -7.41 -1.79
CA ASN A 327 -0.39 -8.37 -2.07
C ASN A 327 -1.27 -8.69 -0.85
N SER A 328 -2.55 -8.98 -1.10
CA SER A 328 -3.54 -9.29 -0.04
C SER A 328 -3.15 -10.48 0.85
N SER A 329 -2.39 -11.45 0.34
CA SER A 329 -1.96 -12.64 1.07
C SER A 329 -1.02 -12.32 2.23
N LYS A 330 -0.31 -11.19 2.18
CA LYS A 330 0.59 -10.76 3.26
C LYS A 330 -0.16 -10.48 4.58
N PHE A 331 -1.46 -10.22 4.50
CA PHE A 331 -2.30 -9.99 5.67
C PHE A 331 -2.84 -11.28 6.32
N ILE A 332 -2.54 -12.47 5.78
CA ILE A 332 -2.94 -13.76 6.39
C ILE A 332 -2.12 -14.02 7.67
N ASN A 333 -0.82 -13.76 7.61
CA ASN A 333 0.08 -13.99 8.74
C ASN A 333 1.10 -12.86 8.81
N ALA A 334 1.02 -12.08 9.90
CA ALA A 334 1.86 -10.91 10.10
C ALA A 334 3.33 -11.30 10.27
N GLN A 335 3.59 -12.36 11.03
CA GLN A 335 4.95 -12.83 11.31
C GLN A 335 5.65 -13.31 10.05
N THR A 336 5.00 -14.15 9.24
CA THR A 336 5.61 -14.68 8.01
C THR A 336 5.80 -13.59 6.95
N SER A 337 5.01 -12.51 7.01
CA SER A 337 5.13 -11.40 6.06
C SER A 337 6.11 -10.31 6.52
N GLY A 338 6.79 -10.51 7.66
CA GLY A 338 7.75 -9.55 8.20
C GLY A 338 7.10 -8.31 8.84
N PHE A 339 5.79 -8.31 9.05
CA PHE A 339 5.02 -7.20 9.61
C PHE A 339 5.11 -7.17 11.14
N ASP A 340 6.26 -6.79 11.70
CA ASP A 340 6.49 -6.81 13.15
C ASP A 340 5.62 -5.82 13.95
N CYS A 341 5.00 -4.83 13.29
CA CYS A 341 4.02 -3.93 13.88
C CYS A 341 2.60 -4.48 13.91
N PHE A 342 2.40 -5.66 13.32
CA PHE A 342 1.14 -6.39 13.37
C PHE A 342 1.32 -7.73 14.10
N GLU A 343 0.20 -8.28 14.55
CA GLU A 343 0.15 -9.62 15.12
C GLU A 343 -1.12 -10.34 14.67
N ASN A 344 -1.05 -11.66 14.53
CA ASN A 344 -2.25 -12.47 14.35
C ASN A 344 -3.10 -12.41 15.63
N ILE A 345 -4.39 -12.14 15.47
CA ILE A 345 -5.30 -11.90 16.60
C ILE A 345 -5.48 -13.17 17.42
N SER A 346 -5.43 -13.01 18.74
CA SER A 346 -5.92 -14.00 19.69
C SER A 346 -7.31 -13.60 20.21
N VAL A 347 -8.17 -14.58 20.42
CA VAL A 347 -9.51 -14.42 20.98
C VAL A 347 -9.60 -15.06 22.37
N TRP A 348 -10.35 -14.44 23.27
CA TRP A 348 -10.65 -14.88 24.64
C TRP A 348 -11.98 -14.25 25.10
N PRO A 349 -12.60 -14.65 26.23
CA PRO A 349 -13.96 -14.23 26.56
C PRO A 349 -14.21 -12.71 26.53
N GLU A 350 -13.21 -11.91 26.94
CA GLU A 350 -13.29 -10.44 27.01
C GLU A 350 -12.72 -9.73 25.76
N ASN A 351 -12.14 -10.45 24.80
CA ASN A 351 -11.57 -9.86 23.59
C ASN A 351 -11.82 -10.73 22.36
N SER A 352 -12.41 -10.11 21.35
CA SER A 352 -12.67 -10.70 20.06
C SER A 352 -12.00 -9.86 18.96
N ILE A 353 -12.62 -9.79 17.80
CA ILE A 353 -12.29 -8.83 16.76
C ILE A 353 -12.58 -7.40 17.21
N ASN A 354 -11.79 -6.45 16.73
CA ASN A 354 -11.88 -5.03 17.02
C ASN A 354 -11.94 -4.22 15.73
N VAL A 355 -12.41 -2.98 15.85
CA VAL A 355 -12.33 -2.00 14.78
C VAL A 355 -10.86 -1.77 14.39
N GLY A 356 -10.58 -1.81 13.09
CA GLY A 356 -9.24 -1.72 12.53
C GLY A 356 -8.48 -3.05 12.45
N ASP A 357 -9.11 -4.18 12.78
CA ASP A 357 -8.54 -5.49 12.44
C ASP A 357 -8.59 -5.71 10.92
N ILE A 358 -7.57 -6.35 10.38
CA ILE A 358 -7.49 -6.71 8.96
C ILE A 358 -7.85 -8.18 8.83
N VAL A 359 -8.76 -8.49 7.89
CA VAL A 359 -9.13 -9.85 7.52
C VAL A 359 -8.59 -10.14 6.14
N ALA A 360 -7.98 -11.31 5.97
CA ALA A 360 -7.42 -11.72 4.70
C ALA A 360 -7.76 -13.17 4.38
N VAL A 361 -7.94 -13.42 3.10
CA VAL A 361 -7.95 -14.75 2.48
C VAL A 361 -7.07 -14.70 1.23
N LYS A 362 -6.70 -15.85 0.68
CA LYS A 362 -5.98 -15.86 -0.61
C LYS A 362 -6.79 -15.15 -1.71
N GLY A 363 -6.28 -13.98 -2.13
CA GLY A 363 -6.82 -13.12 -3.19
C GLY A 363 -7.81 -12.04 -2.74
N HIS A 364 -8.10 -11.88 -1.44
CA HIS A 364 -8.93 -10.77 -0.96
C HIS A 364 -8.58 -10.33 0.46
N THR A 365 -8.67 -9.03 0.75
CA THR A 365 -8.49 -8.48 2.10
C THR A 365 -9.45 -7.30 2.36
N LEU A 366 -9.74 -7.05 3.63
CA LEU A 366 -10.66 -6.02 4.09
C LEU A 366 -10.34 -5.64 5.54
N THR A 367 -10.97 -4.58 6.04
CA THR A 367 -10.85 -4.18 7.45
C THR A 367 -12.19 -4.23 8.17
N ILE A 368 -12.15 -4.45 9.48
CA ILE A 368 -13.32 -4.31 10.36
C ILE A 368 -13.55 -2.81 10.63
N ASP A 369 -14.69 -2.28 10.17
CA ASP A 369 -15.07 -0.87 10.34
C ASP A 369 -15.88 -0.64 11.62
N LYS A 370 -16.82 -1.53 11.92
CA LYS A 370 -17.65 -1.49 13.15
C LYS A 370 -17.81 -2.89 13.72
N VAL A 371 -17.85 -2.96 15.04
CA VAL A 371 -18.08 -4.19 15.81
C VAL A 371 -19.30 -3.97 16.69
N GLY A 372 -20.32 -4.80 16.51
CA GLY A 372 -21.52 -4.82 17.33
C GLY A 372 -21.28 -5.42 18.71
N LYS A 373 -22.32 -5.46 19.55
CA LYS A 373 -22.23 -5.99 20.91
C LYS A 373 -21.91 -7.49 20.93
N ASP A 374 -22.41 -8.22 19.93
CA ASP A 374 -22.19 -9.65 19.75
C ASP A 374 -21.74 -9.94 18.31
N PRO A 375 -20.46 -9.70 17.99
CA PRO A 375 -19.98 -9.73 16.60
C PRO A 375 -20.23 -11.07 15.90
N PHE A 376 -20.23 -12.17 16.66
CA PHE A 376 -20.38 -13.52 16.13
C PHE A 376 -21.69 -14.21 16.54
N GLY A 377 -22.64 -13.50 17.19
CA GLY A 377 -23.90 -14.10 17.63
C GLY A 377 -23.73 -15.17 18.72
N LEU A 378 -22.73 -15.04 19.59
CA LEU A 378 -22.37 -16.00 20.62
C LEU A 378 -23.34 -16.01 21.81
N SER A 379 -24.24 -15.03 21.94
CA SER A 379 -25.21 -14.98 23.04
C SER A 379 -26.22 -16.13 22.99
N GLU A 380 -26.48 -16.67 21.81
CA GLU A 380 -27.43 -17.75 21.59
C GLU A 380 -26.80 -19.15 21.67
N VAL A 381 -25.47 -19.22 21.73
CA VAL A 381 -24.76 -20.49 21.89
C VAL A 381 -24.76 -20.87 23.36
N THR A 382 -25.21 -22.09 23.66
CA THR A 382 -25.39 -22.59 25.04
C THR A 382 -24.33 -23.61 25.43
N THR A 383 -23.78 -24.33 24.47
CA THR A 383 -22.76 -25.35 24.69
C THR A 383 -21.61 -25.22 23.71
N ILE A 384 -20.48 -25.85 24.03
CA ILE A 384 -19.31 -25.90 23.14
C ILE A 384 -19.63 -26.59 21.79
N SER A 385 -20.58 -27.53 21.76
CA SER A 385 -20.98 -28.20 20.51
C SER A 385 -21.69 -27.26 19.54
N ASP A 386 -22.49 -26.30 20.04
CA ASP A 386 -23.20 -25.37 19.16
C ASP A 386 -22.26 -24.33 18.52
N CYS A 387 -20.99 -24.23 18.94
CA CYS A 387 -19.98 -23.40 18.27
C CYS A 387 -19.80 -23.78 16.78
N SER A 388 -20.02 -25.04 16.42
CA SER A 388 -19.98 -25.51 15.03
C SER A 388 -21.20 -25.09 14.19
N GLN A 389 -22.26 -24.60 14.84
CA GLN A 389 -23.54 -24.26 14.22
C GLN A 389 -23.75 -22.74 14.09
N LEU A 390 -22.69 -21.95 14.26
CA LEU A 390 -22.76 -20.50 14.11
C LEU A 390 -23.34 -20.10 12.76
N ASN A 391 -24.22 -19.11 12.79
CA ASN A 391 -24.88 -18.59 11.60
C ASN A 391 -24.37 -17.18 11.31
N PHE A 392 -23.64 -17.02 10.20
CA PHE A 392 -23.10 -15.73 9.79
C PHE A 392 -24.18 -14.66 9.55
N LYS A 393 -25.46 -15.05 9.39
CA LYS A 393 -26.58 -14.11 9.31
C LYS A 393 -26.82 -13.31 10.59
N LYS A 394 -26.32 -13.80 11.72
CA LYS A 394 -26.39 -13.16 13.03
C LYS A 394 -25.16 -12.33 13.36
N PHE A 395 -24.17 -12.27 12.47
CA PHE A 395 -22.95 -11.50 12.72
C PHE A 395 -23.25 -10.00 12.64
N ASP A 396 -22.90 -9.29 13.72
CA ASP A 396 -23.09 -7.85 13.87
C ASP A 396 -21.76 -7.13 13.67
N ILE A 397 -21.32 -7.06 12.41
CA ILE A 397 -20.04 -6.52 12.00
C ILE A 397 -20.25 -5.73 10.71
N THR A 398 -19.59 -4.57 10.61
CA THR A 398 -19.43 -3.84 9.34
C THR A 398 -17.98 -3.91 8.90
N ILE A 399 -17.75 -4.14 7.61
CA ILE A 399 -16.43 -4.14 7.00
C ILE A 399 -16.26 -2.94 6.08
N ALA A 400 -15.03 -2.42 5.98
CA ALA A 400 -14.61 -1.52 4.92
C ALA A 400 -13.73 -2.29 3.92
N GLN A 401 -14.10 -2.26 2.65
CA GLN A 401 -13.46 -3.04 1.58
C GLN A 401 -13.45 -2.32 0.23
N SER A 402 -12.68 -2.86 -0.72
CA SER A 402 -12.86 -2.65 -2.15
C SER A 402 -13.07 -4.00 -2.80
N SER A 403 -14.19 -4.24 -3.47
CA SER A 403 -14.52 -5.55 -4.05
C SER A 403 -15.51 -5.45 -5.22
N PRO A 404 -15.74 -6.54 -5.98
CA PRO A 404 -16.77 -6.61 -7.02
C PRO A 404 -18.21 -6.41 -6.53
N SER A 405 -18.44 -6.30 -5.23
CA SER A 405 -19.77 -6.14 -4.64
C SER A 405 -20.51 -4.93 -5.24
N LYS A 406 -21.84 -5.06 -5.32
CA LYS A 406 -22.73 -4.02 -5.88
C LYS A 406 -22.29 -3.54 -7.28
N ASN A 407 -21.88 -4.46 -8.15
CA ASN A 407 -21.33 -4.21 -9.50
C ASN A 407 -19.98 -3.48 -9.53
N GLY A 408 -19.19 -3.57 -8.46
CA GLY A 408 -17.86 -2.96 -8.40
C GLY A 408 -17.92 -1.46 -8.15
N ILE A 409 -18.75 -1.03 -7.20
CA ILE A 409 -18.95 0.37 -6.81
C ILE A 409 -17.68 1.08 -6.31
N GLY A 410 -16.56 0.37 -6.15
CA GLY A 410 -15.33 0.90 -5.54
C GLY A 410 -15.26 0.60 -4.06
N ILE A 411 -14.65 1.50 -3.30
CA ILE A 411 -14.52 1.34 -1.85
C ILE A 411 -15.89 1.53 -1.19
N ASN A 412 -16.22 0.65 -0.25
CA ASN A 412 -17.51 0.68 0.43
C ASN A 412 -17.42 0.17 1.87
N LYS A 413 -18.47 0.49 2.64
CA LYS A 413 -18.74 -0.09 3.95
C LYS A 413 -19.94 -1.01 3.83
N TYR A 414 -19.82 -2.28 4.23
CA TYR A 414 -20.84 -3.32 3.98
C TYR A 414 -21.10 -4.11 5.27
N LYS A 415 -22.37 -4.32 5.64
CA LYS A 415 -22.76 -5.28 6.67
C LYS A 415 -22.27 -6.69 6.31
N VAL A 416 -21.58 -7.33 7.25
CA VAL A 416 -20.94 -8.64 7.05
C VAL A 416 -21.96 -9.73 6.77
N ASN A 417 -23.08 -9.79 7.50
CA ASN A 417 -24.09 -10.83 7.32
C ASN A 417 -24.68 -10.90 5.89
N ASP A 418 -24.72 -9.78 5.18
CA ASP A 418 -25.12 -9.69 3.78
C ASP A 418 -23.94 -9.99 2.85
N TYR A 419 -22.79 -9.34 3.06
CA TYR A 419 -21.58 -9.53 2.25
C TYR A 419 -21.13 -10.99 2.17
N LEU A 420 -21.19 -11.75 3.28
CA LEU A 420 -20.77 -13.15 3.32
C LEU A 420 -21.69 -14.09 2.50
N THR A 421 -22.83 -13.60 2.01
CA THR A 421 -23.64 -14.30 1.00
C THR A 421 -22.94 -14.30 -0.37
N GLU A 422 -22.20 -13.24 -0.66
CA GLU A 422 -21.53 -13.00 -1.96
C GLU A 422 -20.10 -13.56 -1.99
N SER A 423 -19.49 -13.88 -0.83
CA SER A 423 -18.09 -14.29 -0.72
C SER A 423 -17.88 -15.54 0.12
N VAL A 424 -17.74 -16.70 -0.54
CA VAL A 424 -17.57 -18.00 0.12
C VAL A 424 -16.28 -18.05 0.97
N LYS A 425 -15.16 -17.57 0.46
CA LYS A 425 -13.87 -17.59 1.19
C LYS A 425 -13.92 -16.74 2.45
N MET A 426 -14.46 -15.51 2.34
CA MET A 426 -14.62 -14.65 3.52
C MET A 426 -15.64 -15.26 4.50
N ARG A 427 -16.73 -15.86 4.01
CA ARG A 427 -17.70 -16.56 4.87
C ARG A 427 -17.01 -17.64 5.71
N THR A 428 -16.15 -18.44 5.09
CA THR A 428 -15.36 -19.44 5.81
C THR A 428 -14.47 -18.79 6.86
N ALA A 429 -13.71 -17.74 6.51
CA ALA A 429 -12.82 -17.06 7.46
C ALA A 429 -13.56 -16.50 8.69
N PHE A 430 -14.68 -15.81 8.48
CA PHE A 430 -15.49 -15.25 9.58
C PHE A 430 -16.17 -16.33 10.42
N LEU A 431 -16.71 -17.39 9.80
CA LEU A 431 -17.27 -18.53 10.55
C LEU A 431 -16.22 -19.23 11.42
N GLN A 432 -15.01 -19.42 10.89
CA GLN A 432 -13.91 -20.03 11.65
C GLN A 432 -13.44 -19.13 12.80
N MET A 433 -13.31 -17.81 12.58
CA MET A 433 -12.99 -16.89 13.67
C MET A 433 -14.09 -16.85 14.75
N GLY A 434 -15.36 -16.87 14.33
CA GLY A 434 -16.50 -17.01 15.25
C GLY A 434 -16.45 -18.31 16.03
N TYR A 435 -16.13 -19.44 15.38
CA TYR A 435 -15.95 -20.74 16.02
C TYR A 435 -14.88 -20.67 17.11
N TYR A 436 -13.69 -20.15 16.81
CA TYR A 436 -12.63 -20.02 17.81
C TYR A 436 -12.99 -19.06 18.95
N SER A 437 -13.69 -17.95 18.66
CA SER A 437 -14.20 -17.05 19.69
C SER A 437 -15.21 -17.76 20.62
N CYS A 438 -16.07 -18.60 20.05
CA CYS A 438 -17.01 -19.43 20.79
C CYS A 438 -16.30 -20.46 21.68
N ILE A 439 -15.32 -21.20 21.13
CA ILE A 439 -14.52 -22.15 21.92
C ILE A 439 -13.79 -21.42 23.07
N ALA A 440 -13.21 -20.26 22.79
CA ALA A 440 -12.51 -19.45 23.78
C ALA A 440 -13.44 -19.00 24.93
N LYS A 441 -14.68 -18.60 24.61
CA LYS A 441 -15.74 -18.29 25.58
C LYS A 441 -16.01 -19.46 26.53
N PHE A 442 -16.27 -20.66 26.00
CA PHE A 442 -16.64 -21.83 26.83
C PHE A 442 -15.46 -22.44 27.59
N LYS A 443 -14.26 -22.40 27.02
CA LYS A 443 -13.06 -22.95 27.66
C LYS A 443 -12.38 -21.97 28.60
N ASN A 444 -12.76 -20.69 28.58
CA ASN A 444 -12.07 -19.61 29.29
C ASN A 444 -10.56 -19.61 28.98
N GLN A 445 -10.21 -19.72 27.69
CA GLN A 445 -8.83 -19.85 27.22
C GLN A 445 -8.57 -18.88 26.08
N LYS A 446 -7.34 -18.35 26.04
CA LYS A 446 -6.82 -17.58 24.92
C LYS A 446 -6.49 -18.52 23.76
N ILE A 447 -7.03 -18.24 22.59
CA ILE A 447 -6.80 -19.02 21.36
C ILE A 447 -6.30 -18.08 20.27
N THR A 448 -5.18 -18.44 19.63
CA THR A 448 -4.69 -17.76 18.42
C THR A 448 -4.90 -18.69 17.23
N PRO A 449 -5.90 -18.47 16.38
CA PRO A 449 -6.09 -19.30 15.19
C PRO A 449 -4.89 -19.17 14.25
N ILE A 450 -4.39 -20.30 13.76
CA ILE A 450 -3.31 -20.36 12.76
C ILE A 450 -3.86 -21.05 11.52
N ASN A 451 -3.80 -20.38 10.37
CA ASN A 451 -4.26 -20.91 9.09
C ASN A 451 -3.47 -20.29 7.93
N THR A 452 -3.30 -21.03 6.83
CA THR A 452 -2.57 -20.56 5.63
C THR A 452 -3.47 -19.99 4.55
N GLU A 453 -4.78 -20.22 4.63
CA GLU A 453 -5.78 -19.78 3.66
C GLU A 453 -6.49 -18.49 4.08
N TRP A 454 -6.54 -18.21 5.38
CA TRP A 454 -7.17 -17.04 5.96
C TRP A 454 -6.46 -16.57 7.23
N GLY A 455 -6.61 -15.29 7.55
CA GLY A 455 -6.03 -14.71 8.75
C GLY A 455 -6.73 -13.42 9.19
N PHE A 456 -6.56 -13.13 10.47
CA PHE A 456 -6.98 -11.88 11.10
C PHE A 456 -5.75 -11.30 11.80
N ILE A 457 -5.36 -10.08 11.45
CA ILE A 457 -4.22 -9.40 12.07
C ILE A 457 -4.63 -8.05 12.64
N ARG A 458 -3.91 -7.61 13.68
CA ARG A 458 -4.12 -6.35 14.40
C ARG A 458 -2.81 -5.59 14.52
N HIS A 459 -2.87 -4.28 14.32
CA HIS A 459 -1.72 -3.40 14.56
C HIS A 459 -1.47 -3.23 16.07
N LYS A 460 -0.21 -3.31 16.50
CA LYS A 460 0.20 -3.27 17.91
C LYS A 460 0.06 -1.89 18.56
N LYS A 461 0.06 -0.82 17.74
CA LYS A 461 -0.06 0.59 18.18
C LYS A 461 1.03 1.03 19.17
N THR A 462 2.17 0.35 19.21
CA THR A 462 3.33 0.79 19.98
C THR A 462 3.99 1.99 19.29
N GLN A 463 4.72 2.81 20.04
CA GLN A 463 5.25 4.09 19.56
C GLN A 463 6.18 3.92 18.35
N GLU A 464 7.03 2.88 18.37
CA GLU A 464 7.94 2.55 17.28
C GLU A 464 7.20 2.14 15.98
N CYS A 465 5.95 1.71 16.12
CA CYS A 465 5.06 1.32 15.02
C CYS A 465 4.14 2.44 14.53
N LEU A 466 4.24 3.64 15.12
CA LEU A 466 3.58 4.83 14.60
C LEU A 466 4.53 5.63 13.71
N ALA A 467 3.96 6.37 12.77
CA ALA A 467 4.66 7.24 11.84
C ALA A 467 3.80 8.46 11.50
N ASN A 468 4.40 9.42 10.80
CA ASN A 468 3.62 10.43 10.12
C ASN A 468 2.75 9.77 9.04
N THR A 469 1.59 10.38 8.82
CA THR A 469 0.63 9.93 7.82
C THR A 469 1.16 10.27 6.43
N ILE A 470 1.06 9.32 5.49
CA ILE A 470 1.37 9.62 4.09
C ILE A 470 0.30 10.59 3.54
N PRO A 471 0.69 11.74 2.94
CA PRO A 471 -0.27 12.67 2.37
C PRO A 471 -1.12 12.02 1.28
N ILE A 472 -2.38 12.46 1.15
CA ILE A 472 -3.26 12.04 0.07
C ILE A 472 -3.59 13.28 -0.75
N VAL A 473 -3.42 13.21 -2.07
CA VAL A 473 -3.86 14.26 -2.99
C VAL A 473 -5.37 14.47 -2.82
N GLY A 474 -5.85 15.71 -2.76
CA GLY A 474 -7.28 16.01 -2.62
C GLY A 474 -7.83 15.90 -1.19
N GLN A 475 -6.98 15.60 -0.20
CA GLN A 475 -7.40 15.44 1.20
C GLN A 475 -7.90 16.74 1.83
N GLU A 476 -7.42 17.89 1.34
CA GLU A 476 -7.80 19.22 1.81
C GLU A 476 -9.31 19.46 1.74
N CYS A 477 -9.99 18.92 0.72
CA CYS A 477 -11.45 18.98 0.55
C CYS A 477 -12.21 18.36 1.73
N VAL A 478 -11.61 17.38 2.42
CA VAL A 478 -12.25 16.62 3.50
C VAL A 478 -11.58 16.85 4.84
N LYS A 479 -10.78 17.92 4.96
CA LYS A 479 -10.03 18.22 6.19
C LYS A 479 -10.93 18.42 7.41
N SER A 480 -12.15 18.91 7.21
CA SER A 480 -13.13 19.12 8.28
C SER A 480 -13.70 17.83 8.88
N CYS A 481 -13.38 16.64 8.34
CA CYS A 481 -13.89 15.39 8.91
C CYS A 481 -13.15 14.94 10.18
N TRP A 482 -12.04 15.60 10.58
CA TRP A 482 -11.19 15.16 11.71
C TRP A 482 -10.68 16.30 12.58
#